data_AF-A0A496BDY9-F1
#
_entry.id   AF-A0A496BDY9-F1
#
_cell.length_a   1.000
_cell.length_b   1.000
_cell.length_c   1.000
_cell.angle_alpha   90.00
_cell.angle_beta   90.00
_cell.angle_gamma   90.00
#
_symmetry.space_group_name_H-M   'P 1'
#
loop_
_entity.id
_entity.type
_entity.pdbx_description
1 polymer ?
#
loop_
_entity_poly.entity_id
_entity_poly.type
_entity_poly.pdbx_seq_one_letter_code
_entity_poly.pdbx_strand_id
1 'polypeptide(L)'
;MGYPAVLFVSPDGGLIKYHTGYATPDQFAPVMEDALKTESEFQEKLEKLEAKPDDAKLNAEVALIYLERKQLEKGVLFSEKAFERDPKNRSKLIPKLHNQLGLTYGTLLETADSEKSEAYFEKSVSHFKVLIDKYPNSDVYEPAQYYLGVTYAIKEHYEDSIAVLEKLSHHAKDANIRQSAEAMLERVKDLANADK
;
A
#
# COMPACT_ATOMS: atom_id res chain seq x y z
N MET A 1 18.69 -2.84 -7.41
CA MET A 1 18.14 -2.20 -8.62
C MET A 1 19.03 -2.57 -9.79
N GLY A 2 18.48 -3.11 -10.88
CA GLY A 2 19.24 -3.53 -12.07
C GLY A 2 19.35 -2.42 -13.12
N TYR A 3 20.46 -2.39 -13.87
CA TYR A 3 20.69 -1.46 -14.98
C TYR A 3 20.88 -2.23 -16.30
N PRO A 4 20.39 -1.72 -17.44
CA PRO A 4 19.59 -0.49 -17.62
C PRO A 4 18.17 -0.62 -17.03
N ALA A 5 17.48 0.51 -16.88
CA ALA A 5 16.08 0.54 -16.46
C ALA A 5 15.25 1.39 -17.43
N VAL A 6 14.07 0.90 -17.82
CA VAL A 6 13.10 1.61 -18.63
C VAL A 6 11.81 1.78 -17.83
N LEU A 7 11.33 3.01 -17.73
CA LEU A 7 10.10 3.38 -17.03
C LEU A 7 9.02 3.73 -18.05
N PHE A 8 7.85 3.12 -17.89
CA PHE A 8 6.63 3.50 -18.59
C PHE A 8 5.82 4.40 -17.66
N VAL A 9 5.60 5.63 -18.09
CA VAL A 9 4.89 6.64 -17.30
C VAL A 9 3.70 7.18 -18.08
N SER A 10 2.60 7.44 -17.40
CA SER A 10 1.46 8.15 -17.98
C SER A 10 1.83 9.63 -18.23
N PRO A 11 1.09 10.35 -19.08
CA PRO A 11 1.41 11.76 -19.41
C PRO A 11 1.45 12.70 -18.19
N ASP A 12 0.77 12.33 -17.10
CA ASP A 12 0.74 13.04 -15.83
C ASP A 12 1.76 12.52 -14.80
N GLY A 13 2.72 11.70 -15.24
CA GLY A 13 3.87 11.24 -14.46
C GLY A 13 3.63 10.01 -13.57
N GLY A 14 2.48 9.33 -13.68
CA GLY A 14 2.21 8.11 -12.94
C GLY A 14 2.99 6.90 -13.46
N LEU A 15 3.58 6.11 -12.56
CA LEU A 15 4.36 4.92 -12.95
C LEU A 15 3.45 3.77 -13.38
N ILE A 16 3.38 3.48 -14.68
CA ILE A 16 2.59 2.37 -15.23
C ILE A 16 3.32 1.05 -15.00
N LYS A 17 4.58 0.99 -15.41
CA LYS A 17 5.41 -0.22 -15.37
C LYS A 17 6.89 0.15 -15.40
N TYR A 18 7.74 -0.76 -14.96
CA TYR A 18 9.18 -0.66 -15.17
C TYR A 18 9.75 -1.99 -15.68
N HIS A 19 10.86 -1.89 -16.39
CA HIS A 19 11.67 -3.02 -16.83
C HIS A 19 13.12 -2.77 -16.43
N THR A 20 13.79 -3.78 -15.89
CA THR A 20 15.20 -3.71 -15.51
C THR A 20 15.99 -4.80 -16.20
N GLY A 21 17.23 -4.49 -16.58
CA GLY A 21 18.11 -5.39 -17.31
C GLY A 21 18.06 -5.16 -18.81
N TYR A 22 18.99 -5.79 -19.51
CA TYR A 22 19.03 -5.76 -20.97
C TYR A 22 17.95 -6.68 -21.54
N ALA A 23 17.21 -6.19 -22.54
CA ALA A 23 16.29 -6.96 -23.35
C ALA A 23 16.52 -6.65 -24.83
N THR A 24 16.54 -7.70 -25.66
CA THR A 24 16.50 -7.53 -27.12
C THR A 24 15.14 -6.99 -27.56
N PRO A 25 15.00 -6.48 -28.80
CA PRO A 25 13.71 -6.00 -29.30
C PRO A 25 12.56 -7.00 -29.12
N ASP A 26 12.78 -8.29 -29.45
CA ASP A 26 11.74 -9.33 -29.32
C ASP A 26 11.36 -9.61 -27.87
N GLN A 27 12.29 -9.44 -26.92
CA GLN A 27 12.03 -9.58 -25.49
C GLN A 27 11.35 -8.34 -24.90
N PHE A 28 11.64 -7.17 -25.45
CA PHE A 28 11.14 -5.89 -24.94
C PHE A 28 9.77 -5.51 -25.52
N ALA A 29 9.44 -5.93 -26.75
CA ALA A 29 8.16 -5.63 -27.39
C ALA A 29 6.94 -6.05 -26.53
N PRO A 30 6.87 -7.27 -25.96
CA PRO A 30 5.77 -7.65 -25.08
C PRO A 30 5.66 -6.78 -23.81
N VAL A 31 6.79 -6.24 -23.32
CA VAL A 31 6.80 -5.34 -22.17
C VAL A 31 6.13 -4.01 -22.52
N MET A 32 6.42 -3.46 -23.71
CA MET A 32 5.78 -2.25 -24.22
C MET A 32 4.30 -2.47 -24.48
N GLU A 33 3.93 -3.58 -25.14
CA GLU A 33 2.53 -3.92 -25.42
C GLU A 33 1.70 -4.04 -24.15
N ASP A 34 2.25 -4.70 -23.12
CA ASP A 34 1.60 -4.83 -21.82
C ASP A 34 1.45 -3.47 -21.12
N ALA A 35 2.45 -2.60 -21.18
CA ALA A 35 2.36 -1.25 -20.62
C ALA A 35 1.30 -0.39 -21.34
N LEU A 36 1.23 -0.46 -22.67
CA LEU A 36 0.22 0.24 -23.47
C LEU A 36 -1.19 -0.28 -23.19
N LYS A 37 -1.34 -1.61 -23.09
CA LYS A 37 -2.61 -2.24 -22.73
C LYS A 37 -3.06 -1.83 -21.32
N THR A 38 -2.14 -1.88 -20.35
CA THR A 38 -2.41 -1.47 -18.97
C THR A 38 -2.88 -0.02 -18.89
N GLU A 39 -2.26 0.88 -19.67
CA GLU A 39 -2.69 2.27 -19.73
C GLU A 39 -4.06 2.43 -20.38
N SER A 40 -4.31 1.76 -21.51
CA SER A 40 -5.60 1.79 -22.21
C SER A 40 -6.74 1.33 -21.31
N GLU A 41 -6.56 0.22 -20.59
CA GLU A 41 -7.56 -0.32 -19.66
C GLU A 41 -7.85 0.64 -18.50
N PHE A 42 -6.83 1.39 -18.05
CA PHE A 42 -7.01 2.41 -17.02
C PHE A 42 -7.79 3.62 -17.55
N GLN A 43 -7.49 4.10 -18.76
CA GLN A 43 -8.23 5.20 -19.38
C GLN A 43 -9.71 4.83 -19.58
N GLU A 44 -10.01 3.60 -20.01
CA GLU A 44 -11.40 3.13 -20.08
C GLU A 44 -12.11 3.13 -18.72
N LYS A 45 -11.41 2.83 -17.62
CA LYS A 45 -11.97 2.92 -16.27
C LYS A 45 -12.29 4.37 -15.90
N LEU A 46 -11.42 5.31 -16.27
CA LEU A 46 -11.66 6.74 -16.04
C LEU A 46 -12.88 7.23 -16.83
N GLU A 47 -13.01 6.88 -18.12
CA GLU A 47 -14.19 7.23 -18.93
C GLU A 47 -15.49 6.66 -18.34
N LYS A 48 -15.47 5.40 -17.90
CA LYS A 48 -16.62 4.77 -17.21
C LYS A 48 -16.97 5.51 -15.91
N LEU A 49 -15.97 6.03 -15.21
CA LEU A 49 -16.14 6.74 -13.95
C LEU A 49 -16.67 8.16 -14.19
N GLU A 50 -16.28 8.82 -15.27
CA GLU A 50 -16.86 10.11 -15.69
C GLU A 50 -18.37 9.98 -15.93
N ALA A 51 -18.81 8.88 -16.56
CA ALA A 51 -20.22 8.59 -16.77
C ALA A 51 -20.97 8.18 -15.49
N LYS A 52 -20.25 7.70 -14.46
CA LYS A 52 -20.81 7.19 -13.20
C LYS A 52 -19.94 7.60 -12.00
N PRO A 53 -19.88 8.90 -11.67
CA PRO A 53 -18.90 9.43 -10.70
C PRO A 53 -19.07 8.87 -9.28
N ASP A 54 -20.27 8.41 -8.93
CA ASP A 54 -20.59 7.82 -7.63
C ASP A 54 -20.45 6.29 -7.58
N ASP A 55 -19.96 5.64 -8.64
CA ASP A 55 -19.73 4.18 -8.63
C ASP A 55 -18.61 3.84 -7.63
N ALA A 56 -19.00 3.33 -6.47
CA ALA A 56 -18.07 3.10 -5.37
C ALA A 56 -16.99 2.07 -5.70
N LYS A 57 -17.33 1.03 -6.46
CA LYS A 57 -16.37 -0.01 -6.85
C LYS A 57 -15.36 0.55 -7.83
N LEU A 58 -15.82 1.33 -8.81
CA LEU A 58 -14.94 1.93 -9.80
C LEU A 58 -14.02 3.01 -9.19
N ASN A 59 -14.54 3.83 -8.27
CA ASN A 59 -13.71 4.74 -7.46
C ASN A 59 -12.63 3.96 -6.71
N ALA A 60 -12.96 2.81 -6.12
CA ALA A 60 -11.99 2.00 -5.40
C ALA A 60 -10.90 1.41 -6.30
N GLU A 61 -11.27 0.88 -7.47
CA GLU A 61 -10.32 0.36 -8.45
C GLU A 61 -9.38 1.46 -8.98
N VAL A 62 -9.93 2.63 -9.31
CA VAL A 62 -9.15 3.78 -9.78
C VAL A 62 -8.20 4.29 -8.70
N ALA A 63 -8.66 4.36 -7.45
CA ALA A 63 -7.83 4.75 -6.32
C ALA A 63 -6.63 3.81 -6.12
N LEU A 64 -6.84 2.49 -6.15
CA LEU A 64 -5.76 1.50 -6.04
C LEU A 64 -4.69 1.73 -7.11
N ILE A 65 -5.11 1.89 -8.37
CA ILE A 65 -4.20 2.12 -9.50
C ILE A 65 -3.41 3.42 -9.30
N TYR A 66 -4.06 4.52 -8.88
CA TYR A 66 -3.34 5.77 -8.61
C TYR A 66 -2.30 5.63 -7.48
N LEU A 67 -2.62 4.88 -6.41
CA LEU A 67 -1.67 4.62 -5.33
C LEU A 67 -0.49 3.76 -5.80
N GLU A 68 -0.73 2.74 -6.61
CA GLU A 68 0.32 1.92 -7.23
C GLU A 68 1.23 2.75 -8.15
N ARG A 69 0.64 3.69 -8.90
CA ARG A 69 1.33 4.65 -9.78
C ARG A 69 2.10 5.75 -9.03
N LYS A 70 2.15 5.71 -7.69
CA LYS A 70 2.76 6.72 -6.81
C LYS A 70 2.10 8.10 -6.88
N GLN A 71 0.86 8.16 -7.37
CA GLN A 71 0.07 9.39 -7.45
C GLN A 71 -0.83 9.51 -6.22
N LEU A 72 -0.21 9.79 -5.06
CA LEU A 72 -0.88 9.78 -3.75
C LEU A 72 -2.12 10.69 -3.71
N GLU A 73 -2.01 11.92 -4.19
CA GLU A 73 -3.12 12.89 -4.13
C GLU A 73 -4.37 12.39 -4.85
N LYS A 74 -4.21 11.85 -6.06
CA LYS A 74 -5.30 11.25 -6.83
C LYS A 74 -5.82 9.99 -6.14
N GLY A 75 -4.90 9.13 -5.67
CA GLY A 75 -5.24 7.91 -4.94
C GLY A 75 -6.12 8.18 -3.72
N VAL A 76 -5.79 9.21 -2.93
CA VAL A 76 -6.58 9.65 -1.76
C VAL A 76 -7.94 10.18 -2.19
N LEU A 77 -7.99 11.07 -3.19
CA LEU A 77 -9.25 11.65 -3.68
C LEU A 77 -10.28 10.57 -4.08
N PHE A 78 -9.85 9.56 -4.84
CA PHE A 78 -10.75 8.47 -5.25
C PHE A 78 -11.02 7.48 -4.11
N SER A 79 -10.09 7.31 -3.16
CA SER A 79 -10.31 6.48 -1.97
C SER A 79 -11.41 7.05 -1.09
N GLU A 80 -11.41 8.37 -0.86
CA GLU A 80 -12.43 9.06 -0.07
C GLU A 80 -13.83 8.86 -0.65
N LYS A 81 -13.97 9.02 -1.98
CA LYS A 81 -15.22 8.73 -2.69
C LYS A 81 -15.65 7.27 -2.53
N ALA A 82 -14.71 6.32 -2.64
CA ALA A 82 -15.01 4.92 -2.43
C ALA A 82 -15.51 4.63 -1.00
N PHE A 83 -14.87 5.23 0.02
CA PHE A 83 -15.29 5.06 1.42
C PHE A 83 -16.67 5.65 1.70
N GLU A 84 -16.99 6.81 1.12
CA GLU A 84 -18.29 7.45 1.25
C GLU A 84 -19.41 6.63 0.60
N ARG A 85 -19.14 6.06 -0.59
CA ARG A 85 -20.14 5.37 -1.40
C ARG A 85 -20.25 3.86 -1.11
N ASP A 86 -19.25 3.26 -0.46
CA ASP A 86 -19.27 1.86 -0.02
C ASP A 86 -18.89 1.65 1.46
N PRO A 87 -19.61 2.28 2.41
CA PRO A 87 -19.30 2.18 3.85
C PRO A 87 -19.50 0.77 4.41
N LYS A 88 -20.18 -0.11 3.65
CA LYS A 88 -20.45 -1.51 4.03
C LYS A 88 -19.54 -2.50 3.29
N ASN A 89 -18.56 -2.02 2.53
CA ASN A 89 -17.60 -2.85 1.79
C ASN A 89 -18.27 -3.92 0.89
N ARG A 90 -19.35 -3.55 0.17
CA ARG A 90 -20.02 -4.41 -0.81
C ARG A 90 -19.11 -4.75 -1.99
N SER A 91 -18.22 -3.83 -2.36
CA SER A 91 -17.21 -4.04 -3.40
C SER A 91 -16.16 -5.07 -3.01
N LYS A 92 -15.97 -5.31 -1.70
CA LYS A 92 -14.86 -6.08 -1.10
C LYS A 92 -13.47 -5.46 -1.32
N LEU A 93 -13.39 -4.22 -1.79
CA LEU A 93 -12.13 -3.53 -2.09
C LEU A 93 -11.68 -2.59 -0.96
N ILE A 94 -12.56 -2.24 -0.03
CA ILE A 94 -12.26 -1.29 1.05
C ILE A 94 -11.08 -1.76 1.92
N PRO A 95 -10.93 -3.04 2.30
CA PRO A 95 -9.75 -3.50 3.02
C PRO A 95 -8.46 -3.30 2.22
N LYS A 96 -8.48 -3.62 0.92
CA LYS A 96 -7.30 -3.46 0.06
C LYS A 96 -6.89 -1.99 -0.07
N LEU A 97 -7.86 -1.08 -0.16
CA LEU A 97 -7.61 0.36 -0.16
C LEU A 97 -6.98 0.86 1.13
N HIS A 98 -7.54 0.50 2.29
CA HIS A 98 -6.93 0.85 3.57
C HIS A 98 -5.52 0.30 3.68
N ASN A 99 -5.27 -0.94 3.24
CA ASN A 99 -3.95 -1.53 3.27
C ASN A 99 -2.97 -0.73 2.40
N GLN A 100 -3.38 -0.40 1.17
CA GLN A 100 -2.55 0.34 0.23
C GLN A 100 -2.25 1.76 0.70
N LEU A 101 -3.22 2.47 1.29
CA LEU A 101 -3.00 3.78 1.91
C LEU A 101 -2.07 3.69 3.12
N GLY A 102 -2.27 2.70 3.99
CA GLY A 102 -1.42 2.43 5.13
C GLY A 102 0.05 2.25 4.72
N LEU A 103 0.28 1.39 3.72
CA LEU A 103 1.60 1.15 3.12
C LEU A 103 2.18 2.40 2.45
N THR A 104 1.37 3.15 1.71
CA THR A 104 1.84 4.33 0.99
C THR A 104 2.31 5.40 1.96
N TYR A 105 1.53 5.70 3.00
CA TYR A 105 1.94 6.64 4.04
C TYR A 105 3.13 6.13 4.86
N GLY A 106 3.15 4.84 5.20
CA GLY A 106 4.27 4.22 5.92
C GLY A 106 5.59 4.32 5.16
N THR A 107 5.57 4.17 3.84
CA THR A 107 6.75 4.31 2.98
C THR A 107 7.29 5.75 2.95
N LEU A 108 6.41 6.74 3.11
CA LEU A 108 6.80 8.15 3.04
C LEU A 108 7.50 8.64 4.31
N LEU A 109 7.39 7.92 5.43
CA LEU A 109 7.93 8.32 6.74
C LEU A 109 9.42 8.64 6.72
N GLU A 110 10.21 7.79 6.05
CA GLU A 110 11.68 7.92 6.02
C GLU A 110 12.16 9.10 5.17
N THR A 111 11.33 9.57 4.25
CA THR A 111 11.67 10.65 3.29
C THR A 111 11.01 11.98 3.62
N ALA A 112 10.04 11.97 4.53
CA ALA A 112 9.28 13.15 4.90
C ALA A 112 10.08 14.04 5.86
N ASP A 113 9.87 15.35 5.76
CA ASP A 113 10.24 16.28 6.83
C ASP A 113 9.48 15.94 8.13
N SER A 114 9.94 16.49 9.27
CA SER A 114 9.41 16.10 10.59
C SER A 114 7.89 16.29 10.71
N GLU A 115 7.33 17.38 10.16
CA GLU A 115 5.89 17.65 10.27
C GLU A 115 5.08 16.65 9.44
N LYS A 116 5.48 16.41 8.19
CA LYS A 116 4.80 15.42 7.34
C LYS A 116 5.00 14.00 7.82
N SER A 117 6.16 13.70 8.43
CA SER A 117 6.46 12.38 8.99
C SER A 117 5.45 12.01 10.07
N GLU A 118 5.13 12.93 10.99
CA GLU A 118 4.08 12.70 11.99
C GLU A 118 2.70 12.52 11.36
N ALA A 119 2.31 13.41 10.44
CA ALA A 119 1.02 13.32 9.77
C ALA A 119 0.86 12.01 8.96
N TYR A 120 1.92 11.54 8.30
CA TYR A 120 1.92 10.28 7.58
C TYR A 120 1.92 9.08 8.52
N PHE A 121 2.57 9.18 9.67
CA PHE A 121 2.55 8.13 10.68
C PHE A 121 1.13 7.92 11.21
N GLU A 122 0.46 9.01 11.61
CA GLU A 122 -0.92 8.97 12.08
C GLU A 122 -1.87 8.38 11.02
N LYS A 123 -1.72 8.80 9.76
CA LYS A 123 -2.53 8.27 8.66
C LYS A 123 -2.26 6.78 8.43
N SER A 124 -1.00 6.37 8.40
CA SER A 124 -0.62 4.96 8.20
C SER A 124 -1.20 4.07 9.29
N VAL A 125 -0.98 4.44 10.56
CA VAL A 125 -1.52 3.75 11.74
C VAL A 125 -3.05 3.69 11.70
N SER A 126 -3.71 4.81 11.37
CA SER A 126 -5.17 4.88 11.28
C SER A 126 -5.72 3.89 10.24
N HIS A 127 -5.14 3.82 9.05
CA HIS A 127 -5.58 2.89 8.02
C HIS A 127 -5.39 1.42 8.43
N PHE A 128 -4.27 1.05 9.05
CA PHE A 128 -4.07 -0.32 9.54
C PHE A 128 -5.00 -0.68 10.70
N LYS A 129 -5.23 0.25 11.65
CA LYS A 129 -6.19 0.03 12.74
C LYS A 129 -7.61 -0.23 12.21
N VAL A 130 -8.04 0.49 11.17
CA VAL A 130 -9.34 0.21 10.53
C VAL A 130 -9.42 -1.23 10.01
N LEU A 131 -8.34 -1.78 9.45
CA LEU A 131 -8.31 -3.17 8.99
C LEU A 131 -8.45 -4.17 10.13
N ILE A 132 -7.72 -3.93 11.21
CA ILE A 132 -7.69 -4.80 12.37
C ILE A 132 -9.07 -4.81 13.06
N ASP A 133 -9.69 -3.63 13.18
CA ASP A 133 -10.94 -3.48 13.92
C ASP A 133 -12.17 -3.88 13.10
N LYS A 134 -12.21 -3.51 11.81
CA LYS A 134 -13.43 -3.66 10.99
C LYS A 134 -13.36 -4.82 10.01
N TYR A 135 -12.18 -5.30 9.67
CA TYR A 135 -11.99 -6.31 8.62
C TYR A 135 -11.14 -7.52 9.06
N PRO A 136 -11.45 -8.17 10.20
CA PRO A 136 -10.64 -9.27 10.76
C PRO A 136 -10.61 -10.54 9.90
N ASN A 137 -11.51 -10.65 8.92
CA ASN A 137 -11.60 -11.79 8.01
C ASN A 137 -11.06 -11.48 6.60
N SER A 138 -10.45 -10.30 6.40
CA SER A 138 -9.86 -9.95 5.10
C SER A 138 -8.51 -10.64 4.88
N ASP A 139 -8.15 -10.84 3.62
CA ASP A 139 -6.84 -11.38 3.19
C ASP A 139 -5.67 -10.48 3.61
N VAL A 140 -5.94 -9.20 3.86
CA VAL A 140 -4.96 -8.21 4.32
C VAL A 140 -4.93 -8.02 5.84
N TYR A 141 -5.67 -8.81 6.63
CA TYR A 141 -5.72 -8.66 8.09
C TYR A 141 -4.39 -8.92 8.79
N GLU A 142 -3.71 -10.02 8.46
CA GLU A 142 -2.39 -10.36 9.02
C GLU A 142 -1.30 -9.43 8.47
N PRO A 143 -1.25 -9.13 7.15
CA PRO A 143 -0.36 -8.10 6.61
C PRO A 143 -0.52 -6.74 7.30
N ALA A 144 -1.75 -6.29 7.57
CA ALA A 144 -1.99 -5.00 8.21
C ALA A 144 -1.41 -4.92 9.63
N GLN A 145 -1.49 -6.01 10.41
CA GLN A 145 -0.85 -6.07 11.73
C GLN A 145 0.66 -6.03 11.62
N TYR A 146 1.24 -6.77 10.66
CA TYR A 146 2.67 -6.76 10.44
C TYR A 146 3.16 -5.35 10.10
N TYR A 147 2.53 -4.70 9.11
CA TYR A 147 2.92 -3.36 8.70
C TYR A 147 2.61 -2.30 9.75
N LEU A 148 1.58 -2.46 10.58
CA LEU A 148 1.38 -1.61 11.75
C LEU A 148 2.56 -1.68 12.71
N GLY A 149 3.04 -2.89 13.02
CA GLY A 149 4.24 -3.10 13.83
C GLY A 149 5.47 -2.42 13.21
N VAL A 150 5.70 -2.63 11.91
CA VAL A 150 6.79 -1.98 11.17
C VAL A 150 6.68 -0.44 11.22
N THR A 151 5.48 0.10 11.03
CA THR A 151 5.25 1.55 11.11
C THR A 151 5.55 2.11 12.49
N TYR A 152 5.18 1.40 13.57
CA TYR A 152 5.57 1.77 14.92
C TYR A 152 7.09 1.72 15.12
N ALA A 153 7.76 0.69 14.61
CA ALA A 153 9.21 0.56 14.69
C ALA A 153 9.95 1.70 13.97
N ILE A 154 9.50 2.11 12.77
CA ILE A 154 10.08 3.23 12.01
C ILE A 154 10.04 4.54 12.81
N LYS A 155 8.99 4.73 13.62
CA LYS A 155 8.82 5.90 14.49
C LYS A 155 9.35 5.70 15.91
N GLU A 156 10.10 4.62 16.14
CA GLU A 156 10.71 4.30 17.43
C GLU A 156 9.69 4.10 18.57
N HIS A 157 8.43 3.86 18.23
CA HIS A 157 7.39 3.45 19.17
C HIS A 157 7.54 1.95 19.45
N TYR A 158 8.68 1.58 20.06
CA TYR A 158 9.08 0.18 20.15
C TYR A 158 8.14 -0.65 21.03
N GLU A 159 7.57 -0.08 22.09
CA GLU A 159 6.61 -0.80 22.95
C GLU A 159 5.36 -1.21 22.16
N ASP A 160 4.78 -0.29 21.38
CA ASP A 160 3.64 -0.55 20.51
C ASP A 160 3.99 -1.58 19.41
N SER A 161 5.17 -1.42 18.80
CA SER A 161 5.66 -2.36 17.78
C SER A 161 5.82 -3.77 18.34
N ILE A 162 6.47 -3.92 19.50
CA ILE A 162 6.67 -5.20 20.18
C ILE A 162 5.33 -5.84 20.50
N ALA A 163 4.39 -5.08 21.07
CA ALA A 163 3.08 -5.61 21.44
C ALA A 163 2.30 -6.15 20.22
N VAL A 164 2.31 -5.42 19.10
CA VAL A 164 1.63 -5.85 17.87
C VAL A 164 2.31 -7.07 17.24
N LEU A 165 3.64 -7.03 17.08
CA LEU A 165 4.40 -8.11 16.43
C LEU A 165 4.40 -9.40 17.26
N GLU A 166 4.49 -9.30 18.59
CA GLU A 166 4.42 -10.44 19.49
C GLU A 166 3.04 -11.09 19.47
N LYS A 167 1.96 -10.30 19.44
CA LYS A 167 0.62 -10.88 19.26
C LYS A 167 0.49 -11.58 17.89
N LEU A 168 1.04 -10.97 16.85
CA LEU A 168 0.98 -11.52 15.49
C LEU A 168 1.78 -12.82 15.34
N SER A 169 2.98 -12.92 15.91
CA SER A 169 3.80 -14.14 15.83
C SER A 169 3.12 -15.35 16.47
N HIS A 170 2.33 -15.15 17.54
CA HIS A 170 1.60 -16.24 18.18
C HIS A 170 0.34 -16.68 17.41
N HIS A 171 -0.30 -15.78 16.66
CA HIS A 171 -1.65 -16.02 16.11
C HIS A 171 -1.74 -16.01 14.58
N ALA A 172 -0.72 -15.56 13.86
CA ALA A 172 -0.70 -15.59 12.40
C ALA A 172 -0.95 -17.00 11.87
N LYS A 173 -1.79 -17.13 10.85
CA LYS A 173 -2.04 -18.38 10.14
C LYS A 173 -1.03 -18.54 9.02
N ASP A 174 -0.70 -17.46 8.33
CA ASP A 174 0.33 -17.47 7.29
C ASP A 174 1.72 -17.64 7.91
N ALA A 175 2.44 -18.68 7.48
CA ALA A 175 3.77 -19.00 8.01
C ALA A 175 4.82 -17.94 7.67
N ASN A 176 4.73 -17.31 6.49
CA ASN A 176 5.65 -16.26 6.08
C ASN A 176 5.41 -14.99 6.90
N ILE A 177 4.15 -14.64 7.16
CA ILE A 177 3.83 -13.50 8.04
C ILE A 177 4.30 -13.76 9.46
N ARG A 178 4.08 -14.97 9.98
CA ARG A 178 4.56 -15.37 11.31
C ARG A 178 6.08 -15.19 11.43
N GLN A 179 6.83 -15.76 10.49
CA GLN A 179 8.29 -15.68 10.47
C GLN A 179 8.78 -14.24 10.32
N SER A 180 8.12 -13.45 9.47
CA SER A 180 8.44 -12.03 9.29
C SER A 180 8.19 -11.23 10.57
N ALA A 181 7.09 -11.52 11.28
CA ALA A 181 6.76 -10.89 12.55
C ALA A 181 7.78 -11.26 13.64
N GLU A 182 8.19 -12.53 13.73
CA GLU A 182 9.24 -12.99 14.66
C GLU A 182 10.58 -12.29 14.41
N ALA A 183 11.03 -12.25 13.15
CA ALA A 183 12.28 -11.59 12.78
C ALA A 183 12.26 -10.08 13.05
N MET A 184 11.14 -9.41 12.75
CA MET A 184 10.98 -7.99 13.04
C MET A 184 10.89 -7.74 14.56
N LEU A 185 10.21 -8.60 15.31
CA LEU A 185 10.10 -8.50 16.76
C LEU A 185 11.48 -8.58 17.44
N GLU A 186 12.32 -9.52 17.01
CA GLU A 186 13.71 -9.63 17.49
C GLU A 186 14.49 -8.34 17.22
N ARG A 187 14.46 -7.86 15.96
CA ARG A 187 15.12 -6.61 15.58
C ARG A 187 14.65 -5.42 16.42
N VAL A 188 13.35 -5.29 16.67
CA VAL A 188 12.80 -4.18 17.45
C VAL A 188 13.20 -4.28 18.92
N LYS A 189 13.25 -5.49 19.50
CA LYS A 189 13.73 -5.70 20.87
C LYS A 189 15.20 -5.31 21.02
N ASP A 190 16.03 -5.61 20.03
CA ASP A 190 17.45 -5.20 20.03
C ASP A 190 17.61 -3.68 19.97
N LEU A 191 16.86 -3.01 19.09
CA LEU A 191 16.85 -1.54 19.00
C LEU A 191 16.40 -0.90 20.33
N ALA A 192 15.30 -1.36 20.90
CA ALA A 192 14.76 -0.85 22.17
C ALA A 192 15.70 -1.06 23.37
N ASN A 193 16.61 -2.03 23.30
CA ASN A 193 17.62 -2.26 24.33
C ASN A 193 18.89 -1.44 24.09
N ALA A 194 19.20 -1.08 22.84
CA ALA A 194 20.34 -0.22 22.50
C ALA A 194 20.10 1.26 22.87
N ASP A 195 18.84 1.68 22.94
CA ASP A 195 18.44 3.05 23.29
C ASP A 195 18.33 3.32 24.81
N LYS A 196 18.65 2.33 25.66
CA LYS A 196 18.68 2.42 27.13
C LYS A 196 20.09 2.64 27.67
#